data_AF-B0R4G3-F1
#
_entry.id   AF-B0R4G3-F1
#
_cell.length_a   1.000
_cell.length_b   1.000
_cell.length_c   1.000
_cell.angle_alpha   90.00
_cell.angle_beta   90.00
_cell.angle_gamma   90.00
#
_symmetry.space_group_name_H-M   'P 1'
#
loop_
_entity.id
_entity.type
_entity.pdbx_description
1 polymer ?
#
loop_
_entity_poly.entity_id
_entity_poly.type
_entity_poly.pdbx_seq_one_letter_code
_entity_poly.pdbx_strand_id
1 'polypeptide(L)'
;MTAAAPGRVLDAVAFTGNGLVVVAGVAFTYYAARNYALDRLEAHRDFWGYLTYVGIALALFGGCGVAEVVGVGGRIVVACRDLALLFGIVFVSFSLREVYYASALAPGPGERAVSLPTLRAIEFGFVVVIAVEWVAVVFVGGGATTGILRGCVAIAFAAYGVVFSERLEGLAHGTAVDTLRRHLVFVLVAATGVAVVDVLALGLPGVAADSARYVFVVLLAGFVVPPTIRLQQSVAGVT
;
A
#
# COMPACT_ATOMS: atom_id res chain seq x y z
N MET A 1 33.89 -2.92 23.27
CA MET A 1 32.79 -2.77 22.31
C MET A 1 32.64 -1.28 22.01
N THR A 2 33.09 -0.83 20.84
CA THR A 2 32.86 0.54 20.37
C THR A 2 31.42 0.65 19.90
N ALA A 3 30.65 1.58 20.46
CA ALA A 3 29.28 1.83 20.03
C ALA A 3 29.27 2.19 18.53
N ALA A 4 28.38 1.56 17.76
CA ALA A 4 28.21 1.91 16.35
C ALA A 4 27.76 3.37 16.24
N ALA A 5 28.31 4.12 15.28
CA ALA A 5 27.86 5.47 15.00
C ALA A 5 26.36 5.45 14.65
N PRO A 6 25.53 6.37 15.19
CA PRO A 6 24.07 6.32 15.06
C PRO A 6 23.59 6.26 13.60
N GLY A 7 24.30 6.91 12.66
CA GLY A 7 23.99 6.82 11.22
C GLY A 7 24.07 5.40 10.65
N ARG A 8 25.10 4.63 11.03
CA ARG A 8 25.24 3.24 10.55
C ARG A 8 24.14 2.32 11.07
N VAL A 9 23.59 2.62 12.25
CA VAL A 9 22.46 1.88 12.81
C VAL A 9 21.20 2.16 12.00
N LEU A 10 20.94 3.42 11.65
CA LEU A 10 19.80 3.80 10.81
C LEU A 10 19.90 3.20 9.40
N ASP A 11 21.08 3.19 8.79
CA ASP A 11 21.29 2.55 7.48
C ASP A 11 21.00 1.05 7.52
N ALA A 12 21.41 0.35 8.58
CA ALA A 12 21.11 -1.06 8.75
C ALA A 12 19.59 -1.30 8.91
N VAL A 13 18.91 -0.48 9.72
CA VAL A 13 17.45 -0.56 9.89
C VAL A 13 16.74 -0.25 8.57
N ALA A 14 17.21 0.74 7.81
CA ALA A 14 16.68 1.08 6.50
C ALA A 14 16.84 -0.08 5.52
N PHE A 15 18.03 -0.67 5.43
CA PHE A 15 18.31 -1.81 4.56
C PHE A 15 17.41 -3.00 4.93
N THR A 16 17.38 -3.39 6.21
CA THR A 16 16.59 -4.52 6.69
C THR A 16 15.10 -4.27 6.52
N GLY A 17 14.59 -3.10 6.90
CA GLY A 17 13.18 -2.75 6.77
C GLY A 17 12.72 -2.81 5.32
N ASN A 18 13.43 -2.16 4.40
CA ASN A 18 13.10 -2.20 2.98
C ASN A 18 13.22 -3.61 2.39
N GLY A 19 14.26 -4.38 2.76
CA GLY A 19 14.43 -5.76 2.35
C GLY A 19 13.28 -6.67 2.82
N LEU A 20 12.79 -6.48 4.04
CA LEU A 20 11.61 -7.20 4.54
C LEU A 20 10.35 -6.84 3.75
N VAL A 21 10.16 -5.57 3.37
CA VAL A 21 9.03 -5.18 2.51
C VAL A 21 9.14 -5.83 1.13
N VAL A 22 10.34 -5.96 0.55
CA VAL A 22 10.53 -6.68 -0.72
C VAL A 22 10.06 -8.13 -0.60
N VAL A 23 10.58 -8.86 0.39
CA VAL A 23 10.26 -10.28 0.57
C VAL A 23 8.76 -10.47 0.84
N ALA A 24 8.20 -9.65 1.73
CA ALA A 24 6.78 -9.69 2.04
C ALA A 24 5.90 -9.34 0.83
N GLY A 25 6.26 -8.30 0.07
CA GLY A 25 5.55 -7.87 -1.14
C GLY A 25 5.58 -8.93 -2.25
N VAL A 26 6.74 -9.57 -2.47
CA VAL A 26 6.88 -10.67 -3.44
C VAL A 26 6.01 -11.88 -3.02
N ALA A 27 6.09 -12.29 -1.75
CA ALA A 27 5.27 -13.39 -1.24
C ALA A 27 3.77 -13.08 -1.35
N PHE A 28 3.36 -11.86 -0.96
CA PHE A 28 1.99 -11.39 -1.09
C PHE A 28 1.52 -11.43 -2.55
N THR A 29 2.33 -10.92 -3.48
CA THR A 29 2.04 -10.93 -4.92
C THR A 29 1.82 -12.34 -5.43
N TYR A 30 2.73 -13.25 -5.07
CA TYR A 30 2.66 -14.64 -5.50
C TYR A 30 1.32 -15.29 -5.08
N TYR A 31 0.97 -15.19 -3.80
CA TYR A 31 -0.29 -15.78 -3.32
C TYR A 31 -1.53 -15.05 -3.82
N ALA A 32 -1.49 -13.72 -4.00
CA ALA A 32 -2.58 -12.97 -4.59
C ALA A 32 -2.83 -13.38 -6.05
N ALA A 33 -1.77 -13.51 -6.85
CA ALA A 33 -1.84 -13.96 -8.24
C ALA A 33 -2.32 -15.42 -8.36
N ARG A 34 -1.93 -16.28 -7.42
CA ARG A 34 -2.44 -17.65 -7.35
C ARG A 34 -3.94 -17.69 -7.03
N ASN A 35 -4.42 -16.87 -6.09
CA ASN A 35 -5.86 -16.74 -5.83
C ASN A 35 -6.61 -16.20 -7.05
N TYR A 36 -6.04 -15.21 -7.75
CA TYR A 36 -6.60 -14.69 -9.00
C TYR A 36 -6.74 -15.79 -10.07
N ALA A 37 -5.74 -16.67 -10.21
CA ALA A 37 -5.74 -17.74 -11.20
C ALA A 37 -6.68 -18.92 -10.85
N LEU A 38 -6.93 -19.17 -9.56
CA LEU A 38 -7.76 -20.29 -9.08
C LEU A 38 -9.25 -19.93 -8.91
N ASP A 39 -9.59 -18.63 -9.01
CA ASP A 39 -10.93 -18.05 -9.10
C ASP A 39 -12.05 -18.71 -8.26
N ARG A 40 -11.84 -18.88 -6.95
CA ARG A 40 -12.81 -19.52 -6.04
C ARG A 40 -14.06 -18.68 -5.73
N LEU A 41 -14.05 -17.40 -6.10
CA LEU A 41 -15.13 -16.44 -5.85
C LEU A 41 -15.50 -15.82 -7.20
N GLU A 42 -16.39 -16.47 -7.95
CA GLU A 42 -16.83 -16.13 -9.34
C GLU A 42 -17.37 -14.69 -9.55
N ALA A 43 -17.17 -13.77 -8.60
CA ALA A 43 -17.53 -12.35 -8.66
C ALA A 43 -16.44 -11.39 -8.13
N HIS A 44 -15.22 -11.86 -7.81
CA HIS A 44 -14.20 -11.05 -7.11
C HIS A 44 -12.87 -10.90 -7.87
N ARG A 45 -12.88 -11.04 -9.21
CA ARG A 45 -11.68 -10.95 -10.06
C ARG A 45 -10.91 -9.64 -9.88
N ASP A 46 -11.63 -8.51 -9.83
CA ASP A 46 -11.03 -7.18 -9.66
C ASP A 46 -10.36 -7.03 -8.27
N PHE A 47 -10.95 -7.62 -7.23
CA PHE A 47 -10.37 -7.63 -5.88
C PHE A 47 -9.00 -8.34 -5.87
N TRP A 48 -8.92 -9.54 -6.43
CA TRP A 48 -7.67 -10.29 -6.52
C TRP A 48 -6.62 -9.58 -7.39
N GLY A 49 -7.07 -8.91 -8.46
CA GLY A 49 -6.23 -8.07 -9.31
C GLY A 49 -5.59 -6.94 -8.52
N TYR A 50 -6.38 -6.17 -7.76
CA TYR A 50 -5.87 -5.10 -6.91
C TYR A 50 -4.90 -5.61 -5.85
N LEU A 51 -5.18 -6.74 -5.18
CA LEU A 51 -4.21 -7.32 -4.24
C LEU A 51 -2.89 -7.71 -4.91
N THR A 52 -2.94 -8.25 -6.13
CA THR A 52 -1.72 -8.54 -6.89
C THR A 52 -0.91 -7.25 -7.13
N TYR A 53 -1.58 -6.16 -7.52
CA TYR A 53 -0.93 -4.87 -7.71
C TYR A 53 -0.40 -4.25 -6.40
N VAL A 54 -1.07 -4.48 -5.25
CA VAL A 54 -0.55 -4.09 -3.93
C VAL A 54 0.80 -4.76 -3.67
N GLY A 55 0.89 -6.08 -3.84
CA GLY A 55 2.14 -6.80 -3.61
C GLY A 55 3.27 -6.30 -4.51
N ILE A 56 2.98 -6.05 -5.79
CA ILE A 56 3.97 -5.51 -6.75
C ILE A 56 4.43 -4.12 -6.32
N ALA A 57 3.50 -3.23 -5.97
CA ALA A 57 3.81 -1.89 -5.48
C ALA A 57 4.70 -1.93 -4.23
N LEU A 58 4.39 -2.79 -3.26
CA LEU A 58 5.21 -2.94 -2.06
C LEU A 58 6.60 -3.49 -2.36
N ALA A 59 6.70 -4.49 -3.25
CA ALA A 59 7.99 -5.04 -3.66
C ALA A 59 8.86 -3.99 -4.37
N LEU A 60 8.26 -3.17 -5.25
CA LEU A 60 8.94 -2.06 -5.93
C LEU A 60 9.37 -0.96 -4.94
N PHE A 61 8.50 -0.60 -4.00
CA PHE A 61 8.80 0.36 -2.94
C PHE A 61 10.01 -0.10 -2.11
N GLY A 62 9.98 -1.33 -1.58
CA GLY A 62 11.09 -1.88 -0.82
C GLY A 62 12.36 -2.02 -1.66
N GLY A 63 12.23 -2.43 -2.92
CA GLY A 63 13.36 -2.61 -3.83
C GLY A 63 14.09 -1.30 -4.12
N CYS A 64 13.34 -0.24 -4.39
CA CYS A 64 13.90 1.10 -4.56
C CYS A 64 14.52 1.62 -3.25
N GLY A 65 13.90 1.34 -2.10
CA GLY A 65 14.48 1.68 -0.80
C GLY A 65 15.80 0.97 -0.52
N VAL A 66 15.93 -0.32 -0.85
CA VAL A 66 17.22 -1.03 -0.77
C VAL A 66 18.24 -0.40 -1.72
N ALA A 67 17.86 -0.09 -2.97
CA ALA A 67 18.73 0.53 -3.97
C ALA A 67 19.28 1.89 -3.51
N GLU A 68 18.46 2.70 -2.83
CA GLU A 68 18.90 3.96 -2.21
C GLU A 68 19.98 3.71 -1.13
N VAL A 69 19.75 2.74 -0.22
CA VAL A 69 20.68 2.46 0.88
C VAL A 69 22.03 1.93 0.37
N VAL A 70 22.06 1.14 -0.70
CA VAL A 70 23.31 0.59 -1.27
C VAL A 70 24.04 1.57 -2.22
N GLY A 71 23.58 2.81 -2.33
CA GLY A 71 24.25 3.84 -3.14
C GLY A 71 23.97 3.76 -4.65
N VAL A 72 22.96 2.98 -5.07
CA VAL A 72 22.40 3.00 -6.44
C VAL A 72 21.32 4.10 -6.57
N GLY A 73 21.22 4.96 -5.55
CA GLY A 73 20.24 6.02 -5.44
C GLY A 73 20.37 7.10 -6.51
N GLY A 74 19.23 7.69 -6.86
CA GLY A 74 19.13 8.78 -7.81
C GLY A 74 17.67 9.24 -7.91
N ARG A 75 17.43 10.34 -8.63
CA ARG A 75 16.09 10.94 -8.71
C ARG A 75 15.02 9.96 -9.18
N ILE A 76 15.36 9.09 -10.14
CA ILE A 76 14.44 8.07 -10.68
C ILE A 76 14.09 7.03 -9.62
N VAL A 77 15.08 6.56 -8.83
CA VAL A 77 14.85 5.54 -7.80
C VAL A 77 13.96 6.09 -6.69
N VAL A 78 14.22 7.31 -6.24
CA VAL A 78 13.38 8.00 -5.22
C VAL A 78 11.96 8.20 -5.75
N ALA A 79 11.82 8.72 -6.97
CA ALA A 79 10.50 8.91 -7.57
C ALA A 79 9.75 7.59 -7.75
N CYS A 80 10.44 6.52 -8.16
CA CYS A 80 9.88 5.17 -8.29
C CYS A 80 9.43 4.62 -6.94
N ARG A 81 10.27 4.71 -5.90
CA ARG A 81 9.92 4.30 -4.53
C ARG A 81 8.62 4.95 -4.10
N ASP A 82 8.58 6.27 -4.22
CA ASP A 82 7.49 7.06 -3.70
C ASP A 82 6.18 6.83 -4.47
N LEU A 83 6.26 6.69 -5.79
CA LEU A 83 5.13 6.31 -6.65
C LEU A 83 4.61 4.91 -6.29
N ALA A 84 5.52 3.96 -6.11
CA ALA A 84 5.17 2.60 -5.75
C ALA A 84 4.43 2.54 -4.40
N LEU A 85 4.88 3.31 -3.39
CA LEU A 85 4.18 3.43 -2.12
C LEU A 85 2.75 3.96 -2.31
N LEU A 86 2.61 5.06 -3.07
CA LEU A 86 1.31 5.70 -3.29
C LEU A 86 0.35 4.77 -4.05
N PHE A 87 0.85 4.05 -5.05
CA PHE A 87 0.06 3.00 -5.73
C PHE A 87 -0.33 1.88 -4.78
N GLY A 88 0.55 1.45 -3.88
CA GLY A 88 0.21 0.47 -2.85
C GLY A 88 -0.99 0.92 -2.01
N ILE A 89 -0.98 2.17 -1.53
CA ILE A 89 -2.08 2.78 -0.76
C ILE A 89 -3.37 2.81 -1.58
N VAL A 90 -3.29 3.27 -2.83
CA VAL A 90 -4.44 3.36 -3.75
C VAL A 90 -5.04 1.97 -4.03
N PHE A 91 -4.22 0.99 -4.37
CA PHE A 91 -4.69 -0.36 -4.68
C PHE A 91 -5.25 -1.10 -3.47
N VAL A 92 -4.69 -0.91 -2.28
CA VAL A 92 -5.31 -1.42 -1.04
C VAL A 92 -6.70 -0.81 -0.88
N SER A 93 -6.82 0.49 -1.08
CA SER A 93 -8.10 1.21 -0.96
C SER A 93 -9.13 0.74 -1.98
N PHE A 94 -8.72 0.50 -3.23
CA PHE A 94 -9.59 -0.08 -4.27
C PHE A 94 -9.98 -1.51 -3.98
N SER A 95 -9.07 -2.32 -3.42
CA SER A 95 -9.39 -3.69 -3.01
C SER A 95 -10.50 -3.71 -1.96
N LEU A 96 -10.44 -2.82 -0.96
CA LEU A 96 -11.47 -2.70 0.08
C LEU A 96 -12.81 -2.24 -0.50
N ARG A 97 -12.79 -1.31 -1.45
CA ARG A 97 -13.99 -0.90 -2.19
C ARG A 97 -14.58 -2.06 -2.98
N GLU A 98 -13.78 -2.80 -3.77
CA GLU A 98 -14.31 -3.89 -4.61
C GLU A 98 -15.05 -4.93 -3.76
N VAL A 99 -14.49 -5.29 -2.61
CA VAL A 99 -15.13 -6.23 -1.69
C VAL A 99 -16.46 -5.68 -1.18
N TYR A 100 -16.54 -4.38 -0.85
CA TYR A 100 -17.80 -3.76 -0.44
C TYR A 100 -18.87 -3.89 -1.53
N TYR A 101 -18.53 -3.57 -2.78
CA TYR A 101 -19.50 -3.61 -3.88
C TYR A 101 -19.85 -5.03 -4.35
N ALA A 102 -18.98 -6.01 -4.12
CA ALA A 102 -19.20 -7.42 -4.43
C ALA A 102 -19.96 -8.17 -3.31
N SER A 103 -20.11 -7.57 -2.13
CA SER A 103 -20.90 -8.15 -1.04
C SER A 103 -22.37 -8.30 -1.44
N ALA A 104 -22.93 -9.49 -1.21
CA ALA A 104 -24.35 -9.78 -1.47
C ALA A 104 -25.31 -8.92 -0.62
N LEU A 105 -24.81 -8.35 0.48
CA LEU A 105 -25.56 -7.48 1.37
C LEU A 105 -25.34 -5.99 1.08
N ALA A 106 -24.56 -5.65 0.05
CA ALA A 106 -24.41 -4.26 -0.38
C ALA A 106 -25.74 -3.75 -0.98
N PRO A 107 -26.08 -2.45 -0.78
CA PRO A 107 -27.29 -1.86 -1.35
C PRO A 107 -27.41 -2.15 -2.84
N GLY A 108 -28.63 -2.35 -3.35
CA GLY A 108 -28.87 -2.61 -4.77
C GLY A 108 -28.40 -1.46 -5.67
N PRO A 109 -28.17 -1.66 -6.98
CA PRO A 109 -27.68 -0.61 -7.88
C PRO A 109 -28.50 0.69 -7.86
N GLY A 110 -29.82 0.61 -7.63
CA GLY A 110 -30.72 1.76 -7.56
C GLY A 110 -30.76 2.50 -6.21
N GLU A 111 -30.18 1.94 -5.15
CA GLU A 111 -30.12 2.54 -3.80
C GLU A 111 -28.76 3.20 -3.51
N ARG A 112 -27.80 3.07 -4.44
CA ARG A 112 -26.45 3.60 -4.29
C ARG A 112 -26.40 5.06 -4.71
N ALA A 113 -25.83 5.90 -3.86
CA ALA A 113 -25.59 7.31 -4.18
C ALA A 113 -24.64 7.50 -5.38
N VAL A 114 -23.70 6.57 -5.60
CA VAL A 114 -22.74 6.59 -6.72
C VAL A 114 -22.61 5.18 -7.29
N SER A 115 -22.64 5.07 -8.62
CA SER A 115 -22.46 3.79 -9.31
C SER A 115 -20.98 3.34 -9.30
N LEU A 116 -20.74 2.02 -9.28
CA LEU A 116 -19.39 1.46 -9.31
C LEU A 116 -18.58 1.86 -10.55
N PRO A 117 -19.14 1.87 -11.78
CA PRO A 117 -18.42 2.34 -12.96
C PRO A 117 -18.00 3.81 -12.87
N THR A 118 -18.88 4.68 -12.37
CA THR A 118 -18.55 6.11 -12.16
C THR A 118 -17.41 6.25 -11.16
N LEU A 119 -17.45 5.49 -10.07
CA LEU A 119 -16.42 5.54 -9.05
C LEU A 119 -15.06 5.06 -9.59
N ARG A 120 -15.04 3.94 -10.33
CA ARG A 120 -13.83 3.45 -11.03
C ARG A 120 -13.26 4.47 -12.02
N ALA A 121 -14.10 5.23 -12.72
CA ALA A 121 -13.65 6.27 -13.64
C ALA A 121 -13.00 7.45 -12.91
N ILE A 122 -13.58 7.90 -11.78
CA ILE A 122 -13.00 8.93 -10.93
C ILE A 122 -11.66 8.47 -10.35
N GLU A 123 -11.63 7.23 -9.85
CA GLU A 123 -10.42 6.57 -9.34
C GLU A 123 -9.30 6.50 -10.38
N PHE A 124 -9.64 6.12 -11.61
CA PHE A 124 -8.70 6.13 -12.72
C PHE A 124 -8.17 7.53 -13.02
N GLY A 125 -9.04 8.55 -12.95
CA GLY A 125 -8.63 9.96 -13.07
C GLY A 125 -7.56 10.35 -12.04
N PHE A 126 -7.74 9.95 -10.77
CA PHE A 126 -6.72 10.16 -9.74
C PHE A 126 -5.41 9.43 -10.01
N VAL A 127 -5.47 8.19 -10.48
CA VAL A 127 -4.28 7.42 -10.89
C VAL A 127 -3.52 8.14 -12.00
N VAL A 128 -4.22 8.70 -12.99
CA VAL A 128 -3.60 9.50 -14.06
C VAL A 128 -2.94 10.77 -13.49
N VAL A 129 -3.61 11.47 -12.56
CA VAL A 129 -3.02 12.66 -11.91
C VAL A 129 -1.73 12.31 -11.16
N ILE A 130 -1.72 11.20 -10.41
CA ILE A 130 -0.53 10.69 -9.72
C ILE A 130 0.59 10.37 -10.72
N ALA A 131 0.27 9.73 -11.84
CA ALA A 131 1.25 9.42 -12.88
C ALA A 131 1.84 10.69 -13.52
N VAL A 132 1.01 11.72 -13.75
CA VAL A 132 1.47 13.02 -14.26
C VAL A 132 2.36 13.75 -13.25
N GLU A 133 1.99 13.73 -11.96
CA GLU A 133 2.82 14.28 -10.88
C GLU A 133 4.19 13.59 -10.85
N TRP A 134 4.23 12.27 -10.98
CA TRP A 134 5.48 11.53 -11.04
C TRP A 134 6.38 11.97 -12.19
N VAL A 135 5.82 12.15 -13.39
CA VAL A 135 6.56 12.67 -14.55
C VAL A 135 7.16 14.03 -14.20
N ALA A 136 6.37 14.93 -13.60
CA ALA A 136 6.86 16.24 -13.18
C ALA A 136 8.01 16.14 -12.15
N VAL A 137 7.90 15.26 -11.15
CA VAL A 137 8.95 15.04 -10.14
C VAL A 137 10.25 14.52 -10.76
N VAL A 138 10.16 13.61 -11.74
CA VAL A 138 11.35 13.07 -12.42
C VAL A 138 12.09 14.17 -13.18
N PHE A 139 11.38 15.04 -13.89
CA PHE A 139 12.02 16.09 -14.71
C PHE A 139 12.44 17.32 -13.90
N VAL A 140 11.59 17.80 -13.00
CA VAL A 140 11.78 19.05 -12.26
C VAL A 140 12.51 18.83 -10.93
N GLY A 141 12.45 17.62 -10.38
CA GLY A 141 12.91 17.30 -9.03
C GLY A 141 11.77 17.37 -8.01
N GLY A 142 11.92 16.62 -6.93
CA GLY A 142 11.00 16.66 -5.79
C GLY A 142 11.31 17.82 -4.85
N GLY A 143 10.30 18.30 -4.13
CA GLY A 143 10.43 19.33 -3.10
C GLY A 143 9.33 19.24 -2.05
N ALA A 144 9.24 20.26 -1.18
CA ALA A 144 8.23 20.30 -0.13
C ALA A 144 6.79 20.18 -0.67
N THR A 145 6.49 20.86 -1.78
CA THR A 145 5.16 20.83 -2.41
C THR A 145 4.74 19.42 -2.83
N THR A 146 5.65 18.66 -3.45
CA THR A 146 5.38 17.29 -3.89
C THR A 146 5.26 16.33 -2.71
N GLY A 147 6.03 16.57 -1.64
CA GLY A 147 5.88 15.83 -0.37
C GLY A 147 4.52 16.07 0.28
N ILE A 148 4.07 17.32 0.35
CA ILE A 148 2.74 17.70 0.88
C ILE A 148 1.64 17.08 0.05
N LEU A 149 1.68 17.23 -1.28
CA LEU A 149 0.67 16.69 -2.18
C LEU A 149 0.56 15.17 -2.00
N ARG A 150 1.68 14.45 -1.99
CA ARG A 150 1.72 13.01 -1.75
C ARG A 150 1.14 12.63 -0.40
N GLY A 151 1.49 13.33 0.67
CA GLY A 151 0.93 13.07 2.00
C GLY A 151 -0.58 13.28 2.04
N CYS A 152 -1.08 14.35 1.41
CA CYS A 152 -2.51 14.61 1.28
C CYS A 152 -3.22 13.52 0.47
N VAL A 153 -2.65 13.09 -0.66
CA VAL A 153 -3.21 12.02 -1.49
C VAL A 153 -3.21 10.70 -0.72
N ALA A 154 -2.13 10.38 -0.02
CA ALA A 154 -2.03 9.18 0.82
C ALA A 154 -3.13 9.18 1.91
N ILE A 155 -3.31 10.30 2.62
CA ILE A 155 -4.36 10.45 3.65
C ILE A 155 -5.76 10.31 3.02
N ALA A 156 -6.01 10.95 1.88
CA ALA A 156 -7.31 10.90 1.21
C ALA A 156 -7.68 9.47 0.80
N PHE A 157 -6.75 8.73 0.19
CA PHE A 157 -6.99 7.33 -0.18
C PHE A 157 -7.04 6.41 1.05
N ALA A 158 -6.24 6.66 2.09
CA ALA A 158 -6.34 5.91 3.32
C ALA A 158 -7.71 6.06 3.98
N ALA A 159 -8.21 7.29 4.10
CA ALA A 159 -9.55 7.57 4.62
C ALA A 159 -10.62 6.89 3.75
N TYR A 160 -10.48 6.97 2.42
CA TYR A 160 -11.36 6.28 1.48
C TYR A 160 -11.41 4.76 1.71
N GLY A 161 -10.25 4.10 1.81
CA GLY A 161 -10.15 2.67 2.09
C GLY A 161 -10.74 2.30 3.46
N VAL A 162 -10.48 3.09 4.50
CA VAL A 162 -11.05 2.88 5.84
C VAL A 162 -12.57 2.99 5.83
N VAL A 163 -13.15 3.99 5.16
CA VAL A 163 -14.61 4.14 5.05
C VAL A 163 -15.25 2.91 4.40
N PHE A 164 -14.66 2.37 3.34
CA PHE A 164 -15.17 1.13 2.73
C PHE A 164 -14.97 -0.09 3.62
N SER A 165 -13.87 -0.14 4.38
CA SER A 165 -13.62 -1.19 5.36
C SER A 165 -14.65 -1.18 6.50
N GLU A 166 -15.02 -0.02 7.03
CA GLU A 166 -16.04 0.10 8.08
C GLU A 166 -17.41 -0.34 7.56
N ARG A 167 -17.77 0.08 6.35
CA ARG A 167 -19.02 -0.35 5.70
C ARG A 167 -19.06 -1.86 5.47
N LEU A 168 -17.92 -2.49 5.22
CA LEU A 168 -17.79 -3.93 5.09
C LEU A 168 -17.97 -4.69 6.40
N GLU A 169 -17.57 -4.10 7.53
CA GLU A 169 -17.66 -4.75 8.83
C GLU A 169 -19.10 -5.12 9.22
N GLY A 170 -20.05 -4.25 8.90
CA GLY A 170 -21.47 -4.49 9.12
C GLY A 170 -22.06 -5.59 8.21
N LEU A 171 -21.37 -5.95 7.12
CA LEU A 171 -21.87 -6.87 6.10
C LEU A 171 -21.16 -8.24 6.08
N ALA A 172 -19.90 -8.32 6.49
CA ALA A 172 -19.05 -9.49 6.25
C ALA A 172 -18.56 -10.18 7.53
N HIS A 173 -19.13 -9.86 8.71
CA HIS A 173 -18.63 -10.31 10.01
C HIS A 173 -18.49 -11.84 10.08
N GLY A 174 -17.30 -12.31 10.49
CA GLY A 174 -17.02 -13.75 10.65
C GLY A 174 -16.60 -14.50 9.38
N THR A 175 -16.51 -13.82 8.23
CA THR A 175 -16.03 -14.43 6.97
C THR A 175 -14.51 -14.36 6.83
N ALA A 176 -13.93 -15.19 5.95
CA ALA A 176 -12.50 -15.11 5.60
C ALA A 176 -12.13 -13.72 5.05
N VAL A 177 -13.07 -13.10 4.31
CA VAL A 177 -12.94 -11.75 3.75
C VAL A 177 -12.86 -10.67 4.85
N ASP A 178 -13.61 -10.79 5.95
CA ASP A 178 -13.49 -9.87 7.08
C ASP A 178 -12.10 -9.93 7.72
N THR A 179 -11.54 -11.14 7.87
CA THR A 179 -10.18 -11.26 8.41
C THR A 179 -9.17 -10.62 7.47
N LEU A 180 -9.28 -10.82 6.15
CA LEU A 180 -8.36 -10.22 5.18
C LEU A 180 -8.47 -8.68 5.18
N ARG A 181 -9.71 -8.15 5.20
CA ARG A 181 -10.02 -6.73 5.35
C ARG A 181 -9.30 -6.09 6.55
N ARG A 182 -9.45 -6.66 7.75
CA ARG A 182 -8.84 -6.12 8.98
C ARG A 182 -7.32 -5.96 8.84
N HIS A 183 -6.66 -6.97 8.28
CA HIS A 183 -5.22 -6.92 8.07
C HIS A 183 -4.81 -5.90 7.01
N LEU A 184 -5.59 -5.76 5.93
CA LEU A 184 -5.33 -4.75 4.88
C LEU A 184 -5.46 -3.32 5.41
N VAL A 185 -6.33 -3.05 6.39
CA VAL A 185 -6.39 -1.73 7.05
C VAL A 185 -5.08 -1.42 7.76
N PHE A 186 -4.47 -2.38 8.47
CA PHE A 186 -3.18 -2.15 9.11
C PHE A 186 -2.06 -1.89 8.10
N VAL A 187 -2.07 -2.60 6.96
CA VAL A 187 -1.15 -2.32 5.83
C VAL A 187 -1.36 -0.90 5.31
N LEU A 188 -2.62 -0.49 5.10
CA LEU A 188 -2.98 0.85 4.62
C LEU A 188 -2.49 1.94 5.56
N VAL A 189 -2.73 1.78 6.87
CA VAL A 189 -2.30 2.73 7.91
C VAL A 189 -0.78 2.83 7.96
N ALA A 190 -0.05 1.71 7.93
CA ALA A 190 1.40 1.74 7.97
C ALA A 190 2.00 2.37 6.71
N ALA A 191 1.51 2.02 5.52
CA ALA A 191 1.96 2.63 4.26
C ALA A 191 1.68 4.14 4.22
N THR A 192 0.51 4.56 4.73
CA THR A 192 0.16 5.98 4.86
C THR A 192 1.07 6.68 5.86
N GLY A 193 1.40 6.02 6.98
CA GLY A 193 2.39 6.51 7.94
C GLY A 193 3.73 6.80 7.27
N VAL A 194 4.25 5.90 6.43
CA VAL A 194 5.47 6.15 5.64
C VAL A 194 5.33 7.41 4.77
N ALA A 195 4.21 7.57 4.06
CA ALA A 195 3.99 8.72 3.18
C ALA A 195 3.83 10.05 3.92
N VAL A 196 3.22 10.04 5.12
CA VAL A 196 2.98 11.24 5.93
C VAL A 196 4.25 11.73 6.61
N VAL A 197 5.24 10.85 6.87
CA VAL A 197 6.52 11.29 7.43
C VAL A 197 7.22 12.33 6.53
N ASP A 198 7.08 12.24 5.21
CA ASP A 198 7.62 13.26 4.28
C ASP A 198 7.04 14.66 4.56
N VAL A 199 5.78 14.75 5.00
CA VAL A 199 5.13 16.01 5.41
C VAL A 199 5.62 16.46 6.77
N LEU A 200 5.72 15.54 7.74
CA LEU A 200 6.19 15.84 9.09
C LEU A 200 7.66 16.29 9.11
N ALA A 201 8.47 15.80 8.16
CA ALA A 201 9.87 16.19 8.00
C ALA A 201 10.06 17.70 7.74
N LEU A 202 9.01 18.43 7.33
CA LEU A 202 9.07 19.89 7.19
C LEU A 202 9.20 20.62 8.53
N GLY A 203 8.78 19.99 9.64
CA GLY A 203 8.82 20.57 10.99
C GLY A 203 9.66 19.76 12.00
N LEU A 204 10.17 18.59 11.62
CA LEU A 204 10.94 17.71 12.50
C LEU A 204 12.45 17.74 12.19
N PRO A 205 13.32 17.50 13.18
CA PRO A 205 14.73 17.20 12.91
C PRO A 205 14.87 15.96 12.01
N GLY A 206 15.80 15.98 11.06
CA GLY A 206 15.98 14.91 10.07
C GLY A 206 16.09 13.51 10.68
N VAL A 207 16.86 13.36 11.76
CA VAL A 207 17.01 12.07 12.48
C VAL A 207 15.67 11.54 13.02
N ALA A 208 14.79 12.41 13.48
CA ALA A 208 13.48 12.01 14.00
C ALA A 208 12.54 11.58 12.86
N ALA A 209 12.58 12.30 11.73
CA ALA A 209 11.82 11.93 10.53
C ALA A 209 12.31 10.58 9.97
N ASP A 210 13.62 10.37 9.84
CA ASP A 210 14.20 9.11 9.37
C ASP A 210 13.82 7.95 10.29
N SER A 211 13.92 8.15 11.61
CA SER A 211 13.53 7.14 12.60
C SER A 211 12.05 6.77 12.47
N ALA A 212 11.16 7.77 12.37
CA ALA A 212 9.73 7.55 12.19
C ALA A 212 9.43 6.81 10.87
N ARG A 213 10.08 7.21 9.78
CA ARG A 213 9.97 6.54 8.46
C ARG A 213 10.31 5.06 8.60
N TYR A 214 11.45 4.73 9.18
CA TYR A 214 11.89 3.34 9.28
C TYR A 214 11.03 2.50 10.22
N VAL A 215 10.49 3.08 11.30
CA VAL A 215 9.49 2.40 12.13
C VAL A 215 8.28 2.00 11.29
N PHE A 216 7.72 2.93 10.51
CA PHE A 216 6.57 2.61 9.65
C PHE A 216 6.92 1.61 8.54
N VAL A 217 8.13 1.65 7.97
CA VAL A 217 8.60 0.66 6.98
C VAL A 217 8.66 -0.74 7.59
N VAL A 218 9.20 -0.87 8.80
CA VAL A 218 9.27 -2.16 9.52
C VAL A 218 7.86 -2.65 9.89
N LEU A 219 6.99 -1.78 10.38
CA LEU A 219 5.59 -2.10 10.66
C LEU A 219 4.86 -2.55 9.40
N LEU A 220 5.07 -1.86 8.28
CA LEU A 220 4.49 -2.21 6.99
C LEU A 220 4.88 -3.63 6.57
N ALA A 221 6.17 -3.98 6.65
CA ALA A 221 6.62 -5.34 6.40
C ALA A 221 5.92 -6.36 7.31
N GLY A 222 5.83 -6.07 8.61
CA GLY A 222 5.15 -6.93 9.58
C GLY A 222 3.66 -7.12 9.29
N PHE A 223 2.95 -6.06 8.93
CA PHE A 223 1.50 -6.11 8.66
C PHE A 223 1.13 -6.76 7.32
N VAL A 224 2.06 -6.88 6.39
CA VAL A 224 1.84 -7.61 5.12
C VAL A 224 1.89 -9.13 5.33
N VAL A 225 2.53 -9.63 6.38
CA VAL A 225 2.65 -11.07 6.64
C VAL A 225 1.30 -11.74 6.96
N PRO A 226 0.47 -11.26 7.91
CA PRO A 226 -0.81 -11.88 8.20
C PRO A 226 -1.77 -12.03 6.99
N PRO A 227 -2.00 -11.01 6.14
CA PRO A 227 -2.85 -11.19 4.97
C PRO A 227 -2.20 -12.12 3.95
N THR A 228 -0.86 -12.16 3.84
CA THR A 228 -0.16 -13.17 3.02
C THR A 228 -0.47 -14.60 3.47
N ILE A 229 -0.43 -14.87 4.78
CA ILE A 229 -0.78 -16.19 5.33
C ILE A 229 -2.22 -16.56 4.97
N ARG A 230 -3.15 -15.60 5.02
CA ARG A 230 -4.55 -15.83 4.60
C ARG A 230 -4.65 -16.17 3.11
N LEU A 231 -3.92 -15.47 2.26
CA LEU A 231 -3.86 -15.77 0.82
C LEU A 231 -3.30 -17.17 0.58
N GLN A 232 -2.25 -17.57 1.31
CA GLN A 232 -1.68 -18.92 1.25
C GLN A 232 -2.68 -19.99 1.69
N GLN A 233 -3.39 -19.78 2.81
CA GLN A 233 -4.41 -20.70 3.30
C GLN A 233 -5.55 -20.86 2.28
N SER A 234 -5.94 -19.78 1.61
CA SER A 234 -6.94 -19.80 0.54
C SER A 234 -6.49 -20.67 -0.64
N VAL A 235 -5.22 -20.58 -1.05
CA VAL A 235 -4.65 -21.42 -2.13
C VAL A 235 -4.53 -22.88 -1.70
N ALA A 236 -4.03 -23.15 -0.50
CA ALA A 236 -3.84 -24.51 0.01
C ALA A 236 -5.16 -25.25 0.20
N GLY A 237 -6.26 -24.54 0.52
CA GLY A 237 -7.59 -25.14 0.59
C GLY A 237 -8.20 -25.52 -0.77
N VAL A 238 -7.45 -25.40 -1.87
CA VAL A 238 -7.86 -25.75 -3.25
C VAL A 238 -7.01 -26.88 -3.84
N THR A 239 -5.79 -27.08 -3.35
CA THR A 239 -4.84 -28.12 -3.78
C THR A 239 -4.89 -29.35 -2.88
#